data_AF-A0A401RMY7-F1
#
_entry.id   AF-A0A401RMY7-F1
#
_cell.length_a   1.000
_cell.length_b   1.000
_cell.length_c   1.000
_cell.angle_alpha   90.00
_cell.angle_beta   90.00
_cell.angle_gamma   90.00
#
_symmetry.space_group_name_H-M   'P 1'
#
loop_
_entity.id
_entity.type
_entity.pdbx_description
1 polymer ?
#
loop_
_entity_poly.entity_id
_entity_poly.type
_entity_poly.pdbx_seq_one_letter_code
_entity_poly.pdbx_strand_id
1 'polypeptide(L)'
;MAATGSKVAAVTATISRGLTFIPLCSWINGFDTRLDNEHFFRRLRLRTYFFNQDSRPPSDDPFSRLQHTPSTWTPRAGLLSALDLFISNCRRDIDHLNPSTPLTHSNLSPSQCAALHSLRSNPSLTIKPADKGGAVVVWRTNLYTAEARHQRVDTSSYCPLDHDPTSHHQTIISQTIHNLITSGDLPSTASNLIVPQLRTTRFYLHKIHKPDCSGRPIVAACSCPNELISAYLNTVLSP
;
A
#
# COMPACT_ATOMS: atom_id res chain seq x y z
N MET A 1 -31.60 -14.32 24.54
CA MET A 1 -30.75 -13.17 24.92
C MET A 1 -29.25 -13.51 25.04
N ALA A 2 -28.84 -14.67 25.59
CA ALA A 2 -27.42 -15.04 25.73
C ALA A 2 -26.65 -15.24 24.40
N ALA A 3 -27.29 -15.82 23.37
CA ALA A 3 -26.66 -16.09 22.08
C ALA A 3 -26.25 -14.81 21.30
N THR A 4 -27.00 -13.72 21.48
CA THR A 4 -26.73 -12.43 20.83
C THR A 4 -25.53 -11.74 21.49
N GLY A 5 -25.39 -11.82 22.81
CA GLY A 5 -24.25 -11.27 23.56
C GLY A 5 -22.92 -11.95 23.21
N SER A 6 -22.93 -13.29 23.03
CA SER A 6 -21.75 -14.05 22.64
C SER A 6 -21.23 -13.67 21.24
N LYS A 7 -22.13 -13.43 20.28
CA LYS A 7 -21.75 -12.98 18.92
C LYS A 7 -21.14 -11.58 18.91
N VAL A 8 -21.73 -10.64 19.66
CA VAL A 8 -21.20 -9.27 19.76
C VAL A 8 -19.82 -9.25 20.41
N ALA A 9 -19.61 -10.06 21.46
CA ALA A 9 -18.31 -10.20 22.10
C ALA A 9 -17.24 -10.74 21.13
N ALA A 10 -17.57 -11.78 20.34
CA ALA A 10 -16.65 -12.33 19.35
C ALA A 10 -16.28 -11.32 18.26
N VAL A 11 -17.26 -10.58 17.72
CA VAL A 11 -17.03 -9.52 16.72
C VAL A 11 -16.12 -8.42 17.27
N THR A 12 -16.41 -7.95 18.49
CA THR A 12 -15.62 -6.90 19.15
C THR A 12 -14.17 -7.36 19.37
N ALA A 13 -13.98 -8.58 19.88
CA ALA A 13 -12.67 -9.16 20.11
C ALA A 13 -11.89 -9.44 18.80
N THR A 14 -12.58 -9.70 17.68
CA THR A 14 -11.94 -9.83 16.37
C THR A 14 -11.46 -8.47 15.87
N ILE A 15 -12.31 -7.43 15.92
CA ILE A 15 -11.98 -6.09 15.42
C ILE A 15 -10.89 -5.41 16.28
N SER A 16 -10.88 -5.65 17.60
CA SER A 16 -9.91 -5.06 18.52
C SER A 16 -8.47 -5.53 18.28
N ARG A 17 -8.26 -6.63 17.52
CA ARG A 17 -6.92 -7.07 17.10
C ARG A 17 -6.29 -6.15 16.05
N GLY A 18 -7.07 -5.27 15.41
CA GLY A 18 -6.60 -4.32 14.41
C GLY A 18 -6.50 -4.93 13.01
N LEU A 19 -6.38 -4.05 12.00
CA LEU A 19 -6.32 -4.45 10.58
C LEU A 19 -4.96 -5.02 10.16
N THR A 20 -3.92 -4.87 10.99
CA THR A 20 -2.59 -5.45 10.77
C THR A 20 -2.45 -6.85 11.38
N PHE A 21 -3.49 -7.35 12.06
CA PHE A 21 -3.48 -8.71 12.59
C PHE A 21 -3.51 -9.74 11.47
N ILE A 22 -2.63 -10.74 11.57
CA ILE A 22 -2.51 -11.83 10.59
C ILE A 22 -3.08 -13.11 11.22
N PRO A 23 -4.26 -13.58 10.76
CA PRO A 23 -4.78 -14.89 11.16
C PRO A 23 -3.83 -16.01 10.73
N LEU A 24 -3.62 -16.99 11.61
CA LEU A 24 -2.92 -18.21 11.21
C LEU A 24 -3.78 -18.99 10.21
N CYS A 25 -3.20 -19.35 9.06
CA CYS A 25 -3.85 -20.15 8.04
C CYS A 25 -3.60 -21.63 8.31
N SER A 26 -4.63 -22.47 8.18
CA SER A 26 -4.52 -23.91 8.41
C SER A 26 -3.73 -24.65 7.33
N TRP A 27 -3.40 -23.99 6.22
CA TRP A 27 -2.54 -24.52 5.16
C TRP A 27 -1.37 -23.58 4.89
N ILE A 28 -0.23 -24.13 4.52
CA ILE A 28 0.96 -23.38 4.13
C ILE A 28 1.01 -23.33 2.60
N ASN A 29 1.04 -22.12 2.01
CA ASN A 29 1.35 -22.00 0.59
C ASN A 29 2.85 -22.19 0.38
N GLY A 30 3.24 -23.39 -0.05
CA GLY A 30 4.65 -23.74 -0.27
C GLY A 30 5.34 -22.87 -1.32
N PHE A 31 4.61 -22.39 -2.35
CA PHE A 31 5.18 -21.49 -3.36
C PHE A 31 5.47 -20.11 -2.77
N ASP A 32 4.46 -19.47 -2.16
CA ASP A 32 4.61 -18.13 -1.56
C ASP A 32 5.70 -18.15 -0.47
N THR A 33 5.73 -19.20 0.35
CA THR A 33 6.74 -19.37 1.40
C THR A 33 8.16 -19.37 0.82
N ARG A 34 8.39 -20.09 -0.28
CA ARG A 34 9.70 -20.13 -0.96
C ARG A 34 10.03 -18.78 -1.57
N LEU A 35 9.07 -18.16 -2.26
CA LEU A 35 9.24 -16.85 -2.89
C LEU A 35 9.60 -15.75 -1.88
N ASP A 36 8.89 -15.70 -0.76
CA ASP A 36 9.14 -14.75 0.33
C ASP A 36 10.53 -14.94 0.93
N ASN A 37 10.96 -16.19 1.08
CA ASN A 37 12.32 -16.50 1.55
C ASN A 37 13.38 -16.09 0.53
N GLU A 38 13.17 -16.28 -0.77
CA GLU A 38 14.08 -15.77 -1.80
C GLU A 38 14.17 -14.23 -1.78
N HIS A 39 13.07 -13.53 -1.55
CA HIS A 39 13.09 -12.08 -1.33
C HIS A 39 13.85 -11.68 -0.07
N PHE A 40 13.76 -12.47 1.00
CA PHE A 40 14.54 -12.28 2.22
C PHE A 40 16.05 -12.53 1.97
N PHE A 41 16.42 -13.64 1.34
CA PHE A 41 17.81 -13.96 1.00
C PHE A 41 18.43 -12.91 0.09
N ARG A 42 17.68 -12.39 -0.89
CA ARG A 42 18.10 -11.27 -1.73
C ARG A 42 18.41 -10.03 -0.90
N ARG A 43 17.56 -9.68 0.08
CA ARG A 43 17.82 -8.54 0.99
C ARG A 43 19.10 -8.73 1.79
N LEU A 44 19.37 -9.93 2.30
CA LEU A 44 20.62 -10.24 2.99
C LEU A 44 21.82 -10.08 2.06
N ARG A 45 21.77 -10.68 0.87
CA ARG A 45 22.83 -10.59 -0.14
C ARG A 45 23.14 -9.15 -0.53
N LEU A 46 22.11 -8.33 -0.75
CA LEU A 46 22.27 -6.90 -1.07
C LEU A 46 22.96 -6.15 0.08
N ARG A 47 22.53 -6.37 1.32
CA ARG A 47 23.18 -5.74 2.49
C ARG A 47 24.65 -6.13 2.61
N THR A 48 24.98 -7.40 2.42
CA THR A 48 26.38 -7.87 2.46
C THR A 48 27.19 -7.32 1.29
N TYR A 49 26.62 -7.27 0.09
CA TYR A 49 27.28 -6.75 -1.10
C TYR A 49 27.67 -5.27 -0.94
N PHE A 50 26.77 -4.46 -0.41
CA PHE A 50 26.99 -3.01 -0.25
C PHE A 50 27.60 -2.61 1.11
N PHE A 51 27.90 -3.55 2.02
CA PHE A 51 28.34 -3.23 3.40
C PHE A 51 29.56 -2.30 3.48
N ASN A 52 30.53 -2.47 2.57
CA ASN A 52 31.75 -1.65 2.48
C ASN A 52 31.87 -0.92 1.13
N GLN A 53 30.77 -0.76 0.41
CA GLN A 53 30.79 0.06 -0.80
C GLN A 53 30.41 1.46 -0.39
N ASP A 54 31.34 2.41 -0.56
CA ASP A 54 30.99 3.82 -0.47
C ASP A 54 29.80 4.07 -1.38
N SER A 55 28.78 4.71 -0.81
CA SER A 55 27.59 5.08 -1.57
C SER A 55 28.08 6.00 -2.68
N ARG A 56 28.15 5.50 -3.93
CA ARG A 56 28.34 6.41 -5.06
C ARG A 56 27.23 7.46 -4.93
N PRO A 57 27.55 8.75 -5.03
CA PRO A 57 26.51 9.76 -5.01
C PRO A 57 25.48 9.35 -6.07
N PRO A 58 24.18 9.28 -5.70
CA PRO A 58 23.16 8.99 -6.69
C PRO A 58 23.34 9.95 -7.85
N SER A 59 23.04 9.50 -9.07
CA SER A 59 23.04 10.34 -10.27
C SER A 59 22.56 11.77 -9.93
N ASP A 60 23.37 12.78 -10.25
CA ASP A 60 23.04 14.19 -9.99
C ASP A 60 21.72 14.58 -10.65
N ASP A 61 21.28 13.83 -11.67
CA ASP A 61 19.99 14.03 -12.32
C ASP A 61 18.81 13.67 -11.38
N PRO A 62 18.03 14.66 -10.92
CA PRO A 62 16.91 14.43 -10.02
C PRO A 62 15.75 13.69 -10.68
N PHE A 63 15.62 13.74 -12.01
CA PHE A 63 14.51 13.13 -12.74
C PHE A 63 14.65 11.62 -12.91
N SER A 64 15.88 11.11 -12.90
CA SER A 64 16.18 9.67 -12.97
C SER A 64 15.53 8.85 -11.84
N ARG A 65 15.26 9.47 -10.68
CA ARG A 65 14.70 8.80 -9.50
C ARG A 65 13.17 8.73 -9.49
N LEU A 66 12.48 9.48 -10.33
CA LEU A 66 11.02 9.63 -10.27
C LEU A 66 10.27 8.37 -10.71
N GLN A 67 10.80 7.62 -11.67
CA GLN A 67 10.20 6.40 -12.20
C GLN A 67 11.09 5.18 -11.91
N HIS A 68 11.49 5.03 -10.66
CA HIS A 68 12.38 3.94 -10.29
C HIS A 68 11.67 2.58 -10.36
N THR A 69 11.99 1.79 -11.38
CA THR A 69 11.64 0.36 -11.42
C THR A 69 12.50 -0.39 -10.40
N PRO A 70 11.91 -1.08 -9.40
CA PRO A 70 12.69 -1.84 -8.43
C PRO A 70 13.59 -2.87 -9.12
N SER A 71 14.89 -2.84 -8.81
CA SER A 71 15.84 -3.81 -9.36
C SER A 71 15.51 -5.22 -8.88
N THR A 72 15.41 -6.14 -9.84
CA THR A 72 15.30 -7.60 -9.61
C THR A 72 16.66 -8.27 -9.45
N TRP A 73 17.75 -7.51 -9.61
CA TRP A 73 19.10 -8.01 -9.51
C TRP A 73 19.40 -8.54 -8.10
N THR A 74 20.14 -9.65 -8.06
CA THR A 74 20.57 -10.32 -6.83
C THR A 74 22.07 -10.61 -6.93
N PRO A 75 22.88 -10.21 -5.93
CA PRO A 75 24.31 -10.53 -5.91
C PRO A 75 24.56 -12.04 -5.96
N ARG A 76 25.62 -12.43 -6.67
CA ARG A 76 26.09 -13.82 -6.72
C ARG A 76 26.56 -14.29 -5.33
N ALA A 77 26.53 -15.60 -5.12
CA ALA A 77 27.09 -16.23 -3.92
C ALA A 77 28.62 -16.10 -3.90
N GLY A 78 29.23 -16.31 -2.73
CA GLY A 78 30.67 -16.36 -2.54
C GLY A 78 31.29 -15.13 -1.86
N LEU A 79 30.51 -14.10 -1.55
CA LEU A 79 31.04 -12.91 -0.84
C LEU A 79 31.27 -13.17 0.65
N LEU A 80 30.39 -13.97 1.27
CA LEU A 80 30.50 -14.35 2.68
C LEU A 80 29.99 -15.78 2.87
N SER A 81 30.90 -16.72 3.09
CA SER A 81 30.59 -18.15 3.23
C SER A 81 29.57 -18.44 4.34
N ALA A 82 29.61 -17.68 5.45
CA ALA A 82 28.66 -17.81 6.54
C ALA A 82 27.22 -17.47 6.10
N LEU A 83 27.04 -16.45 5.25
CA LEU A 83 25.73 -16.09 4.71
C LEU A 83 25.23 -17.15 3.74
N ASP A 84 26.10 -17.64 2.84
CA ASP A 84 25.72 -18.67 1.88
C ASP A 84 25.33 -19.98 2.59
N LEU A 85 26.04 -20.35 3.66
CA LEU A 85 25.70 -21.49 4.51
C LEU A 85 24.38 -21.29 5.25
N PHE A 86 24.13 -20.09 5.78
CA PHE A 86 22.84 -19.77 6.40
C PHE A 86 21.68 -19.91 5.40
N ILE A 87 21.82 -19.33 4.21
CA ILE A 87 20.80 -19.42 3.15
C ILE A 87 20.56 -20.87 2.72
N SER A 88 21.63 -21.67 2.56
CA SER A 88 21.49 -23.07 2.15
C SER A 88 20.78 -23.91 3.23
N ASN A 89 21.10 -23.67 4.50
CA ASN A 89 20.40 -24.31 5.61
C ASN A 89 18.92 -23.92 5.65
N CYS A 90 18.58 -22.63 5.51
CA CYS A 90 17.19 -22.19 5.47
C CYS A 90 16.41 -22.83 4.30
N ARG A 91 17.00 -22.91 3.09
CA ARG A 91 16.36 -23.57 1.95
C ARG A 91 16.07 -25.04 2.22
N ARG A 92 17.04 -25.76 2.78
CA ARG A 92 16.88 -27.17 3.16
C ARG A 92 15.79 -27.33 4.21
N ASP A 93 15.77 -26.48 5.24
CA ASP A 93 14.74 -26.54 6.27
C ASP A 93 13.34 -26.25 5.70
N ILE A 94 13.22 -25.32 4.75
CA ILE A 94 11.97 -25.02 4.02
C ILE A 94 11.56 -26.21 3.12
N ASP A 95 12.50 -26.89 2.47
CA ASP A 95 12.24 -28.09 1.66
C ASP A 95 11.65 -29.23 2.49
N HIS A 96 12.05 -29.32 3.76
CA HIS A 96 11.53 -30.30 4.71
C HIS A 96 10.20 -29.89 5.35
N LEU A 97 9.70 -28.67 5.13
CA LEU A 97 8.36 -28.29 5.58
C LEU A 97 7.33 -29.06 4.78
N ASN A 98 6.49 -29.83 5.48
CA ASN A 98 5.35 -30.49 4.87
C ASN A 98 4.13 -29.53 4.94
N PRO A 99 3.71 -28.93 3.81
CA PRO A 99 2.60 -27.97 3.79
C PRO A 99 1.25 -28.63 4.11
N SER A 100 1.17 -29.96 4.03
CA SER A 100 0.00 -30.75 4.36
C SER A 100 -0.14 -31.04 5.85
N THR A 101 0.86 -30.69 6.67
CA THR A 101 0.76 -30.86 8.12
C THR A 101 -0.11 -29.73 8.69
N PRO A 102 -1.29 -30.04 9.26
CA PRO A 102 -2.16 -29.01 9.84
C PRO A 102 -1.48 -28.36 11.04
N LEU A 103 -1.64 -27.04 11.18
CA LEU A 103 -1.17 -26.33 12.37
C LEU A 103 -1.88 -26.87 13.61
N THR A 104 -1.10 -27.15 14.66
CA THR A 104 -1.60 -27.66 15.95
C THR A 104 -2.24 -26.58 16.81
N HIS A 105 -2.09 -25.31 16.46
CA HIS A 105 -2.62 -24.17 17.20
C HIS A 105 -3.18 -23.10 16.26
N SER A 106 -4.21 -22.38 16.73
CA SER A 106 -4.80 -21.23 16.07
C SER A 106 -4.70 -20.00 16.96
N ASN A 107 -4.44 -18.84 16.36
CA ASN A 107 -4.44 -17.55 17.06
C ASN A 107 -5.83 -16.90 17.11
N LEU A 108 -6.85 -17.56 16.53
CA LEU A 108 -8.26 -17.20 16.59
C LEU A 108 -9.10 -18.36 17.14
N SER A 109 -10.04 -18.04 18.03
CA SER A 109 -11.08 -18.99 18.42
C SER A 109 -12.06 -19.25 17.27
N PRO A 110 -12.79 -20.38 17.27
CA PRO A 110 -13.80 -20.67 16.24
C PRO A 110 -14.85 -19.56 16.08
N SER A 111 -15.26 -18.93 17.19
CA SER A 111 -16.22 -17.81 17.16
C SER A 111 -15.62 -16.53 16.56
N GLN A 112 -14.35 -16.23 16.83
CA GLN A 112 -13.65 -15.11 16.19
C GLN A 112 -13.44 -15.34 14.70
N CYS A 113 -13.13 -16.56 14.29
CA CYS A 113 -12.99 -16.94 12.88
C CYS A 113 -14.32 -16.78 12.13
N ALA A 114 -15.42 -17.30 12.70
CA ALA A 114 -16.76 -17.10 12.15
C ALA A 114 -17.14 -15.60 12.08
N ALA A 115 -16.80 -14.83 13.12
CA ALA A 115 -17.00 -13.38 13.12
C ALA A 115 -16.19 -12.68 12.02
N LEU A 116 -14.92 -13.06 11.83
CA LEU A 116 -14.07 -12.51 10.77
C LEU A 116 -14.65 -12.78 9.38
N HIS A 117 -15.08 -14.02 9.12
CA HIS A 117 -15.75 -14.37 7.86
C HIS A 117 -17.04 -13.58 7.66
N SER A 118 -17.86 -13.46 8.70
CA SER A 118 -19.11 -12.69 8.66
C SER A 118 -18.87 -11.20 8.42
N LEU A 119 -17.83 -10.61 9.00
CA LEU A 119 -17.46 -9.21 8.78
C LEU A 119 -16.97 -9.01 7.34
N ARG A 120 -16.12 -9.92 6.85
CA ARG A 120 -15.58 -9.87 5.48
C ARG A 120 -16.66 -9.99 4.41
N SER A 121 -17.67 -10.83 4.63
CA SER A 121 -18.73 -11.08 3.65
C SER A 121 -19.90 -10.10 3.74
N ASN A 122 -19.92 -9.17 4.70
CA ASN A 122 -21.03 -8.25 4.90
C ASN A 122 -20.88 -6.94 4.10
N PRO A 123 -21.61 -6.75 2.98
CA PRO A 123 -21.50 -5.54 2.16
C PRO A 123 -22.12 -4.30 2.83
N SER A 124 -22.94 -4.50 3.87
CA SER A 124 -23.59 -3.40 4.59
C SER A 124 -22.64 -2.66 5.53
N LEU A 125 -21.42 -3.17 5.72
CA LEU A 125 -20.39 -2.56 6.56
C LEU A 125 -19.19 -2.13 5.72
N THR A 126 -18.69 -0.93 6.01
CA THR A 126 -17.41 -0.42 5.53
C THR A 126 -16.46 -0.41 6.72
N ILE A 127 -15.38 -1.20 6.63
CA ILE A 127 -14.36 -1.33 7.67
C ILE A 127 -13.05 -0.75 7.12
N LYS A 128 -12.51 0.27 7.79
CA LYS A 128 -11.34 1.03 7.33
C LYS A 128 -10.41 1.38 8.49
N PRO A 129 -9.10 1.60 8.24
CA PRO A 129 -8.23 2.17 9.26
C PRO A 129 -8.66 3.60 9.61
N ALA A 130 -8.53 3.98 10.87
CA ALA A 130 -8.67 5.36 11.28
C ALA A 130 -7.43 6.18 10.84
N ASP A 131 -7.66 7.43 10.43
CA ASP A 131 -6.63 8.43 10.09
C ASP A 131 -5.55 8.61 11.16
N LYS A 132 -5.90 8.44 12.46
CA LYS A 132 -4.92 8.50 13.57
C LYS A 132 -5.25 7.51 14.68
N GLY A 133 -4.21 6.96 15.29
CA GLY A 133 -4.28 6.15 16.52
C GLY A 133 -4.49 4.65 16.31
N GLY A 134 -4.28 4.13 15.09
CA GLY A 134 -4.32 2.69 14.81
C GLY A 134 -5.69 2.01 14.98
N ALA A 135 -6.73 2.77 15.30
CA ALA A 135 -8.09 2.27 15.52
C ALA A 135 -8.73 1.79 14.20
N VAL A 136 -9.75 0.94 14.34
CA VAL A 136 -10.57 0.46 13.23
C VAL A 136 -11.90 1.21 13.24
N VAL A 137 -12.26 1.81 12.11
CA VAL A 137 -13.58 2.44 11.91
C VAL A 137 -14.50 1.43 11.26
N VAL A 138 -15.67 1.22 11.89
CA VAL A 138 -16.75 0.39 11.34
C VAL A 138 -17.95 1.29 11.12
N TRP A 139 -18.41 1.35 9.87
CA TRP A 139 -19.53 2.21 9.49
C TRP A 139 -20.52 1.43 8.63
N ARG A 140 -21.80 1.81 8.70
CA ARG A 140 -22.78 1.31 7.73
C ARG A 140 -22.48 1.91 6.36
N THR A 141 -22.37 1.07 5.34
CA THR A 141 -22.01 1.46 3.97
C THR A 141 -22.97 2.51 3.40
N ASN A 142 -24.27 2.42 3.71
CA ASN A 142 -25.25 3.41 3.25
C ASN A 142 -25.02 4.81 3.86
N LEU A 143 -24.71 4.88 5.16
CA LEU A 143 -24.41 6.15 5.85
C LEU A 143 -23.08 6.75 5.38
N TYR A 144 -22.04 5.90 5.25
CA TYR A 144 -20.76 6.30 4.69
C TYR A 144 -20.92 6.93 3.30
N THR A 145 -21.73 6.30 2.43
CA THR A 145 -21.96 6.79 1.06
C THR A 145 -22.81 8.06 1.06
N ALA A 146 -23.80 8.17 1.94
CA ALA A 146 -24.62 9.37 2.09
C ALA A 146 -23.76 10.57 2.53
N GLU A 147 -22.89 10.39 3.53
CA GLU A 147 -21.98 11.42 4.00
C GLU A 147 -20.99 11.84 2.90
N ALA A 148 -20.42 10.88 2.16
CA ALA A 148 -19.52 11.17 1.06
C ALA A 148 -20.20 11.98 -0.06
N ARG A 149 -21.50 11.75 -0.30
CA ARG A 149 -22.27 12.54 -1.26
C ARG A 149 -22.60 13.93 -0.72
N HIS A 150 -23.03 14.02 0.54
CA HIS A 150 -23.34 15.29 1.18
C HIS A 150 -22.16 16.27 1.10
N GLN A 151 -20.95 15.80 1.41
CA GLN A 151 -19.74 16.63 1.31
C GLN A 151 -19.35 17.01 -0.14
N ARG A 152 -19.79 16.26 -1.15
CA ARG A 152 -19.53 16.53 -2.58
C ARG A 152 -20.58 17.43 -3.24
N VAL A 153 -21.77 17.52 -2.65
CA VAL A 153 -22.89 18.32 -3.17
C VAL A 153 -22.78 19.79 -2.77
N ASP A 154 -21.86 20.13 -1.86
CA ASP A 154 -21.55 21.52 -1.54
C ASP A 154 -21.03 22.28 -2.77
N THR A 155 -21.94 23.01 -3.43
CA THR A 155 -21.66 23.81 -4.62
C THR A 155 -20.93 25.12 -4.31
N SER A 156 -20.79 25.48 -3.03
CA SER A 156 -19.92 26.60 -2.66
C SER A 156 -18.43 26.22 -2.78
N SER A 157 -18.11 24.94 -2.59
CA SER A 157 -16.74 24.41 -2.60
C SER A 157 -16.40 23.60 -3.86
N TYR A 158 -17.38 22.96 -4.51
CA TYR A 158 -17.17 22.03 -5.62
C TYR A 158 -18.02 22.36 -6.85
N CYS A 159 -17.44 22.16 -8.04
CA CYS A 159 -18.14 22.24 -9.31
C CYS A 159 -18.16 20.84 -9.97
N PRO A 160 -19.32 20.30 -10.37
CA PRO A 160 -19.39 19.05 -11.11
C PRO A 160 -18.74 19.20 -12.49
N LEU A 161 -18.03 18.18 -12.94
CA LEU A 161 -17.48 18.09 -14.28
C LEU A 161 -18.28 17.06 -15.09
N ASP A 162 -18.56 17.39 -16.35
CA ASP A 162 -19.34 16.53 -17.26
C ASP A 162 -18.56 15.28 -17.71
N HIS A 163 -17.24 15.33 -17.64
CA HIS A 163 -16.34 14.27 -18.08
C HIS A 163 -15.07 14.26 -17.22
N ASP A 164 -14.34 13.14 -17.25
CA ASP A 164 -13.06 13.00 -16.55
C ASP A 164 -11.97 13.80 -17.28
N PRO A 165 -11.39 14.85 -16.67
CA PRO A 165 -10.37 15.67 -17.30
C PRO A 165 -8.97 15.05 -17.25
N THR A 166 -8.81 13.84 -16.68
CA THR A 166 -7.49 13.22 -16.43
C THR A 166 -6.64 13.14 -17.69
N SER A 167 -7.20 12.66 -18.82
CA SER A 167 -6.47 12.56 -20.09
C SER A 167 -6.11 13.93 -20.65
N HIS A 168 -7.02 14.90 -20.56
CA HIS A 168 -6.76 16.28 -20.99
C HIS A 168 -5.62 16.92 -20.20
N HIS A 169 -5.63 16.79 -18.87
CA HIS A 169 -4.55 17.28 -18.02
C HIS A 169 -3.21 16.61 -18.32
N GLN A 170 -3.22 15.29 -18.60
CA GLN A 170 -2.00 14.62 -19.03
C GLN A 170 -1.46 15.22 -20.33
N THR A 171 -2.31 15.45 -21.33
CA THR A 171 -1.86 16.03 -22.60
C THR A 171 -1.20 17.39 -22.38
N ILE A 172 -1.80 18.26 -21.55
CA ILE A 172 -1.21 19.56 -21.19
C ILE A 172 0.17 19.37 -20.53
N ILE A 173 0.26 18.47 -19.54
CA ILE A 173 1.50 18.22 -18.80
C ILE A 173 2.59 17.67 -19.73
N SER A 174 2.28 16.64 -20.52
CA SER A 174 3.23 16.05 -21.48
C SER A 174 3.71 17.09 -22.50
N GLN A 175 2.80 17.87 -23.08
CA GLN A 175 3.16 18.93 -24.03
C GLN A 175 4.07 19.97 -23.38
N THR A 176 3.74 20.41 -22.16
CA THR A 176 4.53 21.39 -21.41
C THR A 176 5.94 20.86 -21.14
N ILE A 177 6.07 19.63 -20.65
CA ILE A 177 7.37 19.01 -20.37
C ILE A 177 8.18 18.86 -21.66
N HIS A 178 7.57 18.40 -22.75
CA HIS A 178 8.27 18.26 -24.03
C HIS A 178 8.73 19.60 -24.61
N ASN A 179 7.92 20.64 -24.48
CA ASN A 179 8.29 22.00 -24.89
C ASN A 179 9.50 22.48 -24.08
N LEU A 180 9.49 22.31 -22.76
CA LEU A 180 10.61 22.70 -21.87
C LEU A 180 11.90 21.90 -22.15
N ILE A 181 11.78 20.63 -22.55
CA ILE A 181 12.93 19.83 -22.98
C ILE A 181 13.49 20.36 -24.30
N THR A 182 12.61 20.73 -25.24
CA THR A 182 13.00 21.22 -26.57
C THR A 182 13.60 22.62 -26.52
N SER A 183 13.13 23.49 -25.61
CA SER A 183 13.72 24.81 -25.37
C SER A 183 15.04 24.75 -24.61
N GLY A 184 15.38 23.61 -24.00
CA GLY A 184 16.60 23.43 -23.21
C GLY A 184 16.47 23.84 -21.74
N ASP A 185 15.25 24.18 -21.26
CA ASP A 185 14.98 24.53 -19.87
C ASP A 185 14.99 23.31 -18.94
N LEU A 186 14.70 22.12 -19.48
CA LEU A 186 14.76 20.85 -18.78
C LEU A 186 15.65 19.84 -19.54
N PRO A 187 16.39 18.97 -18.83
CA PRO A 187 17.12 17.87 -19.47
C PRO A 187 16.14 16.83 -20.03
N SER A 188 16.62 16.02 -20.98
CA SER A 188 15.80 14.96 -21.62
C SER A 188 15.18 13.98 -20.62
N THR A 189 15.85 13.73 -19.49
CA THR A 189 15.37 12.84 -18.42
C THR A 189 14.15 13.37 -17.69
N ALA A 190 13.80 14.67 -17.84
CA ALA A 190 12.58 15.26 -17.31
C ALA A 190 11.30 14.64 -17.90
N SER A 191 11.40 13.84 -18.98
CA SER A 191 10.30 12.99 -19.45
C SER A 191 9.78 12.06 -18.33
N ASN A 192 10.60 11.72 -17.34
CA ASN A 192 10.21 10.93 -16.18
C ASN A 192 9.21 11.65 -15.24
N LEU A 193 8.93 12.94 -15.44
CA LEU A 193 7.83 13.64 -14.75
C LEU A 193 6.45 13.22 -15.29
N ILE A 194 6.39 12.59 -16.47
CA ILE A 194 5.15 12.17 -17.13
C ILE A 194 4.69 10.82 -16.58
N VAL A 195 3.57 10.80 -15.87
CA VAL A 195 3.03 9.56 -15.28
C VAL A 195 2.62 8.57 -16.39
N PRO A 196 3.12 7.33 -16.43
CA PRO A 196 2.86 6.38 -17.52
C PRO A 196 1.48 5.70 -17.42
N GLN A 197 1.00 5.43 -16.20
CA GLN A 197 -0.29 4.79 -15.96
C GLN A 197 -1.20 5.76 -15.22
N LEU A 198 -2.18 6.32 -15.92
CA LEU A 198 -3.04 7.33 -15.34
C LEU A 198 -4.20 6.75 -14.56
N ARG A 199 -4.54 7.46 -13.50
CA ARG A 199 -5.71 7.18 -12.69
C ARG A 199 -6.38 8.48 -12.26
N THR A 200 -7.69 8.52 -12.42
CA THR A 200 -8.54 9.57 -11.85
C THR A 200 -8.40 9.58 -10.34
N THR A 201 -8.26 10.77 -9.79
CA THR A 201 -8.19 10.99 -8.36
C THR A 201 -9.39 10.39 -7.65
N ARG A 202 -9.17 9.69 -6.53
CA ARG A 202 -10.25 9.04 -5.79
C ARG A 202 -10.53 9.74 -4.46
N PHE A 203 -11.80 10.00 -4.22
CA PHE A 203 -12.31 10.59 -2.99
C PHE A 203 -12.71 9.49 -2.00
N TYR A 204 -12.24 9.61 -0.76
CA TYR A 204 -12.56 8.71 0.35
C TYR A 204 -12.79 9.50 1.63
N LEU A 205 -13.51 8.91 2.58
CA LEU A 205 -13.65 9.47 3.92
C LEU A 205 -12.82 8.66 4.92
N HIS A 206 -12.00 9.34 5.72
CA HIS A 206 -11.27 8.73 6.84
C HIS A 206 -11.62 9.42 8.17
N LYS A 207 -11.56 8.65 9.26
CA LYS A 207 -11.70 8.97 10.71
C LYS A 207 -12.81 9.92 11.16
N ILE A 208 -13.45 9.55 12.28
CA ILE A 208 -14.15 10.51 13.12
C ILE A 208 -14.06 10.12 14.62
N HIS A 209 -13.40 10.98 15.40
CA HIS A 209 -13.49 11.04 16.88
C HIS A 209 -14.12 12.40 17.24
N LYS A 210 -15.12 12.82 16.46
CA LYS A 210 -15.88 14.05 16.69
C LYS A 210 -17.35 13.67 16.88
N PRO A 211 -18.09 14.31 17.80
CA PRO A 211 -19.44 13.88 18.18
C PRO A 211 -20.45 13.87 17.02
N ASP A 212 -20.18 14.68 16.00
CA ASP A 212 -20.97 14.87 14.79
C ASP A 212 -20.73 13.82 13.70
N CYS A 213 -19.72 12.95 13.86
CA CYS A 213 -19.39 11.94 12.87
C CYS A 213 -19.22 12.49 11.43
N SER A 214 -18.68 13.70 11.25
CA SER A 214 -18.30 14.22 9.92
C SER A 214 -17.04 13.49 9.41
N GLY A 215 -17.16 12.66 8.38
CA GLY A 215 -16.00 12.00 7.75
C GLY A 215 -14.99 13.03 7.27
N ARG A 216 -13.67 12.80 7.43
CA ARG A 216 -12.68 13.70 6.83
C ARG A 216 -12.46 13.35 5.35
N PRO A 217 -12.71 14.27 4.40
CA PRO A 217 -12.45 14.00 3.00
C PRO A 217 -10.94 13.86 2.74
N ILE A 218 -10.58 12.80 2.04
CA ILE A 218 -9.22 12.53 1.55
C ILE A 218 -9.28 12.29 0.06
N VAL A 219 -8.42 13.00 -0.65
CA VAL A 219 -8.28 12.95 -2.10
C VAL A 219 -6.97 12.23 -2.41
N ALA A 220 -7.07 10.98 -2.85
CA ALA A 220 -5.91 10.17 -3.19
C ALA A 220 -5.48 10.46 -4.64
N ALA A 221 -4.38 11.20 -4.80
CA ALA A 221 -3.81 11.62 -6.08
C ALA A 221 -2.71 10.67 -6.62
N CYS A 222 -2.69 9.41 -6.17
CA CYS A 222 -1.74 8.41 -6.66
C CYS A 222 -2.02 8.10 -8.14
N SER A 223 -0.97 8.12 -8.95
CA SER A 223 -1.00 7.91 -10.40
C SER A 223 -1.85 8.96 -11.14
N CYS A 224 -2.06 10.13 -10.54
CA CYS A 224 -2.67 11.28 -11.22
C CYS A 224 -1.63 12.05 -12.05
N PRO A 225 -2.05 12.82 -13.06
CA PRO A 225 -1.12 13.51 -13.98
C PRO A 225 -0.03 14.35 -13.29
N ASN A 226 -0.31 14.90 -12.11
CA ASN A 226 0.58 15.77 -11.35
C ASN A 226 1.40 15.05 -10.24
N GLU A 227 1.28 13.72 -10.08
CA GLU A 227 1.92 12.99 -8.98
C GLU A 227 3.44 13.17 -8.96
N LEU A 228 4.12 12.88 -10.08
CA LEU A 228 5.58 12.91 -10.16
C LEU A 228 6.14 14.33 -10.13
N ILE A 229 5.41 15.31 -10.67
CA ILE A 229 5.73 16.73 -10.54
C ILE A 229 5.67 17.15 -9.07
N SER A 230 4.61 16.76 -8.36
CA SER A 230 4.45 17.08 -6.94
C SER A 230 5.53 16.40 -6.10
N ALA A 231 5.88 15.14 -6.42
CA ALA A 231 6.96 14.42 -5.77
C ALA A 231 8.31 15.12 -5.99
N TYR A 232 8.62 15.53 -7.21
CA TYR A 232 9.81 16.30 -7.53
C TYR A 232 9.86 17.64 -6.79
N LEU A 233 8.80 18.45 -6.86
CA LEU A 233 8.72 19.72 -6.15
C LEU A 233 8.88 19.53 -4.65
N ASN A 234 8.31 18.48 -4.07
CA ASN A 234 8.53 18.17 -2.67
C ASN A 234 10.01 17.91 -2.35
N THR A 235 10.77 17.24 -3.23
CA THR A 235 12.22 17.06 -3.01
C THR A 235 13.03 18.35 -3.12
N VAL A 236 12.55 19.33 -3.91
CA VAL A 236 13.23 20.62 -4.11
C VAL A 236 12.87 21.62 -3.01
N LEU A 237 11.61 21.61 -2.55
CA LEU A 237 11.05 22.57 -1.60
C LEU A 237 11.12 22.11 -0.14
N SER A 238 11.44 20.83 0.10
CA SER A 238 11.65 20.36 1.47
C SER A 238 12.91 21.01 2.06
N PRO A 239 12.84 21.57 3.29
CA PRO A 239 13.98 22.19 3.97
C PRO A 239 15.05 21.19 4.38
#